data_AF-A0A3Q1K5P6-F1
#
_entry.id   AF-A0A3Q1K5P6-F1
#
_cell.length_a   1.000
_cell.length_b   1.000
_cell.length_c   1.000
_cell.angle_alpha   90.00
_cell.angle_beta   90.00
_cell.angle_gamma   90.00
#
_symmetry.space_group_name_H-M   'P 1'
#
loop_
_entity.id
_entity.type
_entity.pdbx_description
1 polymer ?
#
loop_
_entity_poly.entity_id
_entity_poly.type
_entity_poly.pdbx_seq_one_letter_code
_entity_poly.pdbx_strand_id
1 'polypeptide(L)'
;MAFNGHQPDDDTTDEDETPSKQPRSNKEMPGGIRNEPNNEAAAPAGRATSERRTSNSTTRHRIDSFRKTRPPFPWFGMDIGGTLVKLVYFEPKDITAEEEQEEVENLKSIRRYLTSNTAYGKTGIRDVHLELQDLTLCGRSGNLHFIRFPTHDLPAFLQMGRNKHFSSLHTTLCATGGGAYKFESDFRTMADLQLHKLDELDCLIRGVLYIDSVVSSVSSECYYFENPTDPDHCVQRPYTLENPYPLLLVNIGSGVSILAVYSENNYKRVTGTSLGGGTFLGLCCLLTGCSTFEEALEMASQGESTRVDKLVRDIYGGDYERFGLPGWAVASSFGNMMSKEKRDSVSKEDLARATLVTITNNIGSITRMCALNENIERVVFVGNFLRVNTLSMKLLAYAMDYWSKGQLKALFMRHEGYFGAVGALLELLHPS
;
A
#
# COMPACT_ATOMS: atom_id res chain seq x y z
N MET A 1 37.11 -9.38 52.79
CA MET A 1 36.30 -8.27 53.32
C MET A 1 34.85 -8.71 53.27
N ALA A 2 34.21 -8.59 54.43
CA ALA A 2 32.81 -8.72 54.85
C ALA A 2 31.71 -9.29 53.91
N PHE A 3 30.96 -10.18 54.56
CA PHE A 3 29.70 -10.87 54.26
C PHE A 3 28.43 -10.01 54.28
N ASN A 4 27.32 -10.69 53.89
CA ASN A 4 25.88 -10.48 54.18
C ASN A 4 25.06 -9.71 53.12
N GLY A 5 23.87 -10.16 52.72
CA GLY A 5 23.06 -11.29 53.14
C GLY A 5 21.72 -11.28 52.39
N HIS A 6 21.16 -12.45 52.16
CA HIS A 6 19.83 -12.68 51.59
C HIS A 6 19.09 -13.59 52.56
N GLN A 7 17.91 -13.20 53.02
CA GLN A 7 16.78 -14.12 53.24
C GLN A 7 15.45 -13.35 53.36
N PRO A 8 14.32 -13.98 52.98
CA PRO A 8 12.97 -13.42 52.92
C PRO A 8 12.11 -13.84 54.13
N ASP A 9 10.91 -13.29 54.27
CA ASP A 9 9.71 -13.85 54.93
C ASP A 9 8.50 -13.02 54.39
N ASP A 10 7.51 -13.60 53.70
CA ASP A 10 6.33 -14.33 54.20
C ASP A 10 5.51 -13.52 55.24
N ASP A 11 4.30 -13.08 54.91
CA ASP A 11 3.08 -13.90 54.90
C ASP A 11 1.80 -13.05 55.12
N THR A 12 0.66 -13.63 54.74
CA THR A 12 -0.72 -13.42 55.25
C THR A 12 -1.61 -12.31 54.63
N THR A 13 -2.57 -12.70 53.76
CA THR A 13 -4.03 -12.97 54.00
C THR A 13 -4.90 -11.70 53.88
N ASP A 14 -6.10 -11.65 53.32
CA ASP A 14 -7.09 -12.66 52.92
C ASP A 14 -8.19 -11.97 52.08
N GLU A 15 -9.03 -12.79 51.43
CA GLU A 15 -10.49 -12.61 51.23
C GLU A 15 -11.01 -11.42 50.35
N ASP A 16 -12.03 -11.52 49.47
CA ASP A 16 -12.93 -12.57 48.99
C ASP A 16 -13.86 -11.94 47.91
N GLU A 17 -14.66 -12.77 47.26
CA GLU A 17 -15.92 -12.48 46.53
C GLU A 17 -15.90 -12.13 45.01
N THR A 18 -16.20 -13.17 44.22
CA THR A 18 -17.23 -13.14 43.16
C THR A 18 -18.44 -13.98 43.65
N PRO A 19 -19.63 -14.10 43.01
CA PRO A 19 -20.14 -13.55 41.74
C PRO A 19 -21.62 -13.04 41.80
N SER A 20 -22.17 -12.47 40.71
CA SER A 20 -23.62 -12.59 40.46
C SER A 20 -24.02 -12.55 38.98
N LYS A 21 -25.10 -13.29 38.70
CA LYS A 21 -25.65 -13.73 37.41
C LYS A 21 -26.73 -12.75 36.89
N GLN A 22 -26.76 -12.56 35.55
CA GLN A 22 -27.89 -12.65 34.57
C GLN A 22 -29.38 -12.71 35.06
N PRO A 23 -30.42 -12.65 34.16
CA PRO A 23 -30.72 -11.82 32.96
C PRO A 23 -32.24 -11.41 32.87
N ARG A 24 -32.72 -10.89 31.71
CA ARG A 24 -34.08 -11.02 31.05
C ARG A 24 -34.77 -9.70 30.64
N SER A 25 -34.99 -9.51 29.32
CA SER A 25 -36.29 -9.62 28.57
C SER A 25 -37.11 -8.31 28.55
N ASN A 26 -37.82 -7.86 27.51
CA ASN A 26 -38.69 -8.57 26.57
C ASN A 26 -39.20 -7.62 25.45
N LYS A 27 -39.42 -8.22 24.26
CA LYS A 27 -40.58 -8.09 23.34
C LYS A 27 -40.87 -6.82 22.52
N GLU A 28 -40.74 -7.05 21.20
CA GLU A 28 -41.58 -6.54 20.11
C GLU A 28 -43.07 -6.87 20.29
N MET A 29 -43.94 -6.06 19.67
CA MET A 29 -45.24 -6.46 19.08
C MET A 29 -45.63 -5.44 17.98
N PRO A 30 -46.11 -5.88 16.80
CA PRO A 30 -46.63 -5.02 15.74
C PRO A 30 -48.16 -5.11 15.59
N GLY A 31 -48.76 -4.06 15.04
CA GLY A 31 -50.10 -4.02 14.44
C GLY A 31 -50.11 -2.84 13.46
N GLY A 32 -50.55 -2.91 12.21
CA GLY A 32 -51.59 -3.73 11.59
C GLY A 32 -52.77 -2.81 11.29
N ILE A 33 -53.06 -2.54 10.01
CA ILE A 33 -54.39 -2.51 9.36
C ILE A 33 -54.30 -1.90 7.94
N ARG A 34 -55.02 -2.58 7.04
CA ARG A 34 -55.24 -2.40 5.59
C ARG A 34 -56.01 -1.13 5.23
N ASN A 35 -55.86 -0.66 3.97
CA ASN A 35 -56.93 -0.70 2.96
C ASN A 35 -56.46 -0.13 1.61
N GLU A 36 -56.55 -0.95 0.55
CA GLU A 36 -56.70 -0.50 -0.84
C GLU A 36 -58.14 0.01 -1.09
N PRO A 37 -58.38 0.71 -2.21
CA PRO A 37 -59.06 -0.03 -3.29
C PRO A 37 -58.54 0.24 -4.73
N ASN A 38 -58.71 -0.80 -5.55
CA ASN A 38 -58.74 -0.81 -7.02
C ASN A 38 -59.64 0.27 -7.64
N ASN A 39 -59.26 0.80 -8.82
CA ASN A 39 -60.07 0.61 -10.03
C ASN A 39 -59.41 1.08 -11.34
N GLU A 40 -59.85 0.41 -12.41
CA GLU A 40 -59.35 0.35 -13.78
C GLU A 40 -59.53 1.60 -14.68
N ALA A 41 -58.62 1.66 -15.65
CA ALA A 41 -58.75 2.01 -17.08
C ALA A 41 -59.73 3.10 -17.57
N ALA A 42 -59.18 4.06 -18.33
CA ALA A 42 -59.68 4.44 -19.67
C ALA A 42 -58.68 5.37 -20.40
N ALA A 43 -58.35 5.05 -21.66
CA ALA A 43 -57.80 6.00 -22.63
C ALA A 43 -58.93 6.82 -23.27
N PRO A 44 -58.67 8.01 -23.84
CA PRO A 44 -58.57 8.04 -25.30
C PRO A 44 -57.57 9.03 -25.93
N ALA A 45 -57.31 8.73 -27.21
CA ALA A 45 -56.62 9.44 -28.30
C ALA A 45 -56.46 10.97 -28.28
N GLY A 46 -55.30 11.42 -28.79
CA GLY A 46 -55.27 12.32 -29.96
C GLY A 46 -54.58 13.68 -29.84
N ARG A 47 -53.50 13.81 -30.64
CA ARG A 47 -52.94 15.02 -31.32
C ARG A 47 -51.85 15.89 -30.66
N ALA A 48 -50.91 16.21 -31.57
CA ALA A 48 -50.08 17.41 -31.73
C ALA A 48 -48.64 17.35 -31.21
N THR A 49 -47.75 17.29 -32.19
CA THR A 49 -46.32 17.58 -32.18
C THR A 49 -45.99 18.91 -31.53
N SER A 50 -45.07 18.90 -30.56
CA SER A 50 -44.25 20.06 -30.20
C SER A 50 -42.86 19.56 -29.83
N GLU A 51 -41.87 19.87 -30.66
CA GLU A 51 -40.45 19.70 -30.35
C GLU A 51 -40.14 20.44 -29.04
N ARG A 52 -39.92 19.67 -27.97
CA ARG A 52 -39.46 20.21 -26.69
C ARG A 52 -37.94 20.31 -26.77
N ARG A 53 -37.43 21.52 -27.04
CA ARG A 53 -36.02 21.87 -26.81
C ARG A 53 -35.64 21.41 -25.40
N THR A 54 -34.85 20.35 -25.32
CA THR A 54 -34.21 19.92 -24.08
C THR A 54 -33.31 21.06 -23.62
N SER A 55 -33.72 21.71 -22.53
CA SER A 55 -32.98 22.78 -21.90
C SER A 55 -31.64 22.27 -21.39
N ASN A 56 -30.54 22.68 -22.02
CA ASN A 56 -29.16 22.52 -21.53
C ASN A 56 -28.89 23.22 -20.17
N SER A 57 -29.91 23.78 -19.50
CA SER A 57 -29.73 24.50 -18.24
C SER A 57 -29.51 23.56 -17.05
N THR A 58 -30.13 22.37 -17.01
CA THR A 58 -29.97 21.43 -15.89
C THR A 58 -28.57 20.79 -15.86
N THR A 59 -28.00 20.50 -17.02
CA THR A 59 -26.61 20.00 -17.15
C THR A 59 -25.60 21.10 -16.84
N ARG A 60 -25.83 22.34 -17.31
CA ARG A 60 -25.00 23.50 -16.99
C ARG A 60 -25.02 23.85 -15.50
N HIS A 61 -26.18 23.81 -14.85
CA HIS A 61 -26.28 24.08 -13.41
C HIS A 61 -25.59 23.01 -12.54
N ARG A 62 -25.61 21.73 -12.95
CA ARG A 62 -24.82 20.67 -12.29
C ARG A 62 -23.32 20.87 -12.49
N ILE A 63 -22.87 21.17 -13.71
CA ILE A 63 -21.45 21.42 -14.01
C ILE A 63 -20.93 22.66 -13.28
N ASP A 64 -21.74 23.73 -13.19
CA ASP A 64 -21.39 24.94 -12.43
C ASP A 64 -21.43 24.74 -10.90
N SER A 65 -22.27 23.84 -10.38
CA SER A 65 -22.23 23.51 -8.94
C SER A 65 -20.96 22.74 -8.57
N PHE A 66 -20.47 21.85 -9.44
CA PHE A 66 -19.18 21.17 -9.26
C PHE A 66 -17.97 22.12 -9.38
N ARG A 67 -18.07 23.20 -10.16
CA ARG A 67 -17.01 24.21 -10.25
C ARG A 67 -16.78 24.98 -8.93
N LYS A 68 -17.81 25.16 -8.09
CA LYS A 68 -17.72 25.98 -6.87
C LYS A 68 -17.16 25.26 -5.63
N THR A 69 -17.00 23.93 -5.67
CA THR A 69 -16.62 23.12 -4.49
C THR A 69 -15.25 22.45 -4.61
N ARG A 70 -14.51 22.65 -5.70
CA ARG A 70 -13.22 21.97 -5.96
C ARG A 70 -12.04 22.81 -5.46
N PRO A 71 -11.01 22.20 -4.87
CA PRO A 71 -9.78 22.92 -4.55
C PRO A 71 -9.07 23.39 -5.84
N PRO A 72 -8.41 24.55 -5.83
CA PRO A 72 -7.62 25.01 -6.97
C PRO A 72 -6.43 24.07 -7.23
N PHE A 73 -5.91 24.09 -8.46
CA PHE A 73 -4.65 23.40 -8.77
C PHE A 73 -3.47 24.05 -8.03
N PRO A 74 -2.40 23.29 -7.74
CA PRO A 74 -2.13 21.90 -8.12
C PRO A 74 -2.73 20.87 -7.16
N TRP A 75 -3.08 19.68 -7.67
CA TRP A 75 -3.60 18.59 -6.84
C TRP A 75 -2.52 17.56 -6.57
N PHE A 76 -2.19 17.42 -5.29
CA PHE A 76 -1.17 16.50 -4.80
C PHE A 76 -1.72 15.64 -3.66
N GLY A 77 -1.23 14.40 -3.59
CA GLY A 77 -1.28 13.57 -2.39
C GLY A 77 0.11 13.06 -2.06
N MET A 78 0.49 13.10 -0.79
CA MET A 78 1.82 12.72 -0.35
C MET A 78 1.76 11.64 0.72
N ASP A 79 2.62 10.63 0.61
CA ASP A 79 2.85 9.61 1.64
C ASP A 79 4.32 9.65 2.04
N ILE A 80 4.59 10.11 3.26
CA ILE A 80 5.93 10.31 3.80
C ILE A 80 6.27 9.10 4.67
N GLY A 81 6.78 8.03 4.03
CA GLY A 81 7.18 6.81 4.71
C GLY A 81 8.52 6.93 5.43
N GLY A 82 8.92 5.86 6.14
CA GLY A 82 10.21 5.81 6.84
C GLY A 82 11.43 5.87 5.91
N THR A 83 11.33 5.28 4.72
CA THR A 83 12.45 5.18 3.76
C THR A 83 12.21 5.99 2.48
N LEU A 84 10.96 6.03 1.98
CA LEU A 84 10.60 6.72 0.75
C LEU A 84 9.43 7.67 0.99
N VAL A 85 9.51 8.83 0.36
CA VAL A 85 8.36 9.71 0.10
C VAL A 85 7.77 9.32 -1.25
N LYS A 86 6.44 9.27 -1.30
CA LYS A 86 5.68 9.05 -2.52
C LYS A 86 4.76 10.24 -2.72
N LEU A 87 4.75 10.78 -3.92
CA LEU A 87 3.98 11.94 -4.34
C LEU A 87 3.18 11.53 -5.57
N VAL A 88 1.88 11.77 -5.51
CA VAL A 88 0.98 11.65 -6.66
C VAL A 88 0.58 13.04 -7.10
N TYR A 89 0.62 13.29 -8.40
CA TYR A 89 0.28 14.58 -9.01
C TYR A 89 -0.73 14.39 -10.14
N PHE A 90 -1.87 15.07 -10.05
CA PHE A 90 -2.82 15.12 -11.15
C PHE A 90 -2.50 16.31 -12.08
N GLU A 91 -2.15 16.00 -13.33
CA GLU A 91 -1.91 16.97 -14.39
C GLU A 91 -3.19 17.17 -15.21
N PRO A 92 -3.87 18.32 -15.11
CA PRO A 92 -5.03 18.60 -15.96
C PRO A 92 -4.62 18.74 -17.44
N LYS A 93 -5.34 18.04 -18.32
CA LYS A 93 -5.20 18.12 -19.78
C LYS A 93 -6.34 18.89 -20.46
N ASP A 94 -7.33 19.29 -19.68
CA ASP A 94 -8.54 19.99 -20.10
C ASP A 94 -8.53 21.49 -19.72
N ILE A 95 -7.35 22.09 -19.57
CA ILE A 95 -7.20 23.52 -19.23
C ILE A 95 -7.72 24.37 -20.39
N THR A 96 -8.67 25.26 -20.08
CA THR A 96 -9.20 26.23 -21.05
C THR A 96 -8.26 27.43 -21.24
N ALA A 97 -8.39 28.16 -22.34
CA ALA A 97 -7.58 29.35 -22.59
C ALA A 97 -7.81 30.45 -21.52
N GLU A 98 -9.04 30.55 -21.01
CA GLU A 98 -9.36 31.46 -19.90
C GLU A 98 -8.66 31.03 -18.60
N GLU A 99 -8.72 29.75 -18.25
CA GLU A 99 -8.02 29.22 -17.07
C GLU A 99 -6.50 29.40 -17.18
N GLU A 100 -5.93 29.20 -18.37
CA GLU A 100 -4.49 29.40 -18.60
C GLU A 100 -4.08 30.88 -18.45
N GLN A 101 -4.97 31.83 -18.77
CA GLN A 101 -4.70 33.26 -18.59
C GLN A 101 -4.80 33.69 -17.12
N GLU A 102 -5.68 33.07 -16.34
CA GLU A 102 -5.83 33.28 -14.89
C GLU A 102 -4.76 32.54 -14.07
N GLU A 103 -4.12 31.53 -14.66
CA GLU A 103 -3.12 30.70 -14.01
C GLU A 103 -1.84 31.48 -13.68
N VAL A 104 -1.48 31.50 -12.39
CA VAL A 104 -0.27 32.16 -11.90
C VAL A 104 0.98 31.48 -12.50
N GLU A 105 1.99 32.27 -12.89
CA GLU A 105 3.21 31.78 -13.55
C GLU A 105 3.94 30.68 -12.75
N ASN A 106 3.87 30.73 -11.41
CA ASN A 106 4.42 29.69 -10.54
C ASN A 106 3.78 28.32 -10.78
N LEU A 107 2.45 28.27 -11.00
CA LEU A 107 1.72 27.04 -11.26
C LEU A 107 2.12 26.44 -12.61
N LYS A 108 2.23 27.27 -13.65
CA LYS A 108 2.75 26.87 -14.97
C LYS A 108 4.16 26.30 -14.88
N SER A 109 5.02 26.97 -14.12
CA SER A 109 6.41 26.54 -13.88
C SER A 109 6.49 25.19 -13.18
N ILE A 110 5.64 24.94 -12.18
CA ILE A 110 5.58 23.67 -11.45
C ILE A 110 5.04 22.56 -12.33
N ARG A 111 3.91 22.79 -13.03
CA ARG A 111 3.37 21.82 -14.00
C ARG A 111 4.44 21.43 -15.01
N ARG A 112 5.07 22.41 -15.67
CA ARG A 112 6.14 22.17 -16.65
C ARG A 112 7.30 21.40 -16.03
N TYR A 113 7.75 21.79 -14.83
CA TYR A 113 8.85 21.10 -14.14
C TYR A 113 8.54 19.62 -13.88
N LEU A 114 7.33 19.30 -13.43
CA LEU A 114 6.93 17.93 -13.15
C LEU A 114 6.76 17.10 -14.43
N THR A 115 6.22 17.69 -15.50
CA THR A 115 5.86 16.94 -16.71
C THR A 115 7.00 16.85 -17.72
N SER A 116 7.91 17.83 -17.77
CA SER A 116 9.05 17.83 -18.69
C SER A 116 10.26 17.05 -18.18
N ASN A 117 10.25 16.58 -16.93
CA ASN A 117 11.37 15.85 -16.32
C ASN A 117 10.89 14.50 -15.78
N THR A 118 11.77 13.50 -15.84
CA THR A 118 11.58 12.18 -15.21
C THR A 118 12.46 11.97 -13.99
N ALA A 119 13.46 12.83 -13.80
CA ALA A 119 14.33 12.89 -12.64
C ALA A 119 14.29 14.29 -12.02
N TYR A 120 14.23 14.36 -10.69
CA TYR A 120 14.14 15.60 -9.91
C TYR A 120 15.30 15.66 -8.91
N GLY A 121 16.20 16.63 -9.11
CA GLY A 121 17.42 16.70 -8.32
C GLY A 121 18.30 15.47 -8.57
N LYS A 122 18.88 14.89 -7.52
CA LYS A 122 19.75 13.72 -7.61
C LYS A 122 19.03 12.39 -7.44
N THR A 123 17.89 12.38 -6.75
CA THR A 123 17.27 11.15 -6.22
C THR A 123 15.77 11.04 -6.48
N GLY A 124 15.11 12.13 -6.89
CA GLY A 124 13.70 12.09 -7.25
C GLY A 124 13.48 11.45 -8.61
N ILE A 125 12.50 10.55 -8.70
CA ILE A 125 12.19 9.78 -9.91
C ILE A 125 10.68 9.82 -10.13
N ARG A 126 10.27 10.10 -11.37
CA ARG A 126 8.91 9.86 -11.84
C ARG A 126 8.84 8.50 -12.52
N ASP A 127 8.01 7.61 -12.00
CA ASP A 127 7.79 6.29 -12.56
C ASP A 127 6.80 6.38 -13.74
N VAL A 128 7.29 6.84 -14.89
CA VAL A 128 6.48 7.13 -16.10
C VAL A 128 5.67 5.92 -16.58
N HIS A 129 6.17 4.71 -16.37
CA HIS A 129 5.49 3.47 -16.74
C HIS A 129 4.21 3.20 -15.92
N LEU A 130 3.98 3.94 -14.84
CA LEU A 130 2.77 3.88 -14.02
C LEU A 130 1.79 5.03 -14.33
N GLU A 131 2.09 5.93 -15.26
CA GLU A 131 1.21 7.07 -15.55
C GLU A 131 -0.20 6.59 -15.97
N LEU A 132 -1.23 7.06 -15.26
CA LEU A 132 -2.63 6.85 -15.67
C LEU A 132 -3.04 8.00 -16.59
N GLN A 133 -3.20 7.71 -17.87
CA GLN A 133 -3.56 8.68 -18.89
C GLN A 133 -5.08 8.83 -19.00
N ASP A 134 -5.54 10.03 -19.37
CA ASP A 134 -6.96 10.35 -19.64
C ASP A 134 -7.91 9.98 -18.50
N LEU A 135 -7.42 10.09 -17.26
CA LEU A 135 -8.19 9.87 -16.05
C LEU A 135 -9.17 11.03 -15.82
N THR A 136 -10.44 10.68 -15.60
CA THR A 136 -11.43 11.65 -15.12
C THR A 136 -11.46 11.64 -13.59
N LEU A 137 -11.02 12.74 -12.98
CA LEU A 137 -10.98 12.90 -11.53
C LEU A 137 -11.65 14.22 -11.14
N CYS A 138 -12.67 14.16 -10.27
CA CYS A 138 -13.46 15.34 -9.87
C CYS A 138 -13.98 16.19 -11.04
N GLY A 139 -14.39 15.52 -12.14
CA GLY A 139 -14.89 16.18 -13.34
C GLY A 139 -13.84 17.00 -14.10
N ARG A 140 -12.55 16.70 -13.91
CA ARG A 140 -11.44 17.15 -14.76
C ARG A 140 -10.85 15.95 -15.48
N SER A 141 -10.42 16.14 -16.72
CA SER A 141 -9.68 15.13 -17.49
C SER A 141 -8.19 15.44 -17.42
N GLY A 142 -7.38 14.43 -17.09
CA GLY A 142 -5.95 14.63 -16.93
C GLY A 142 -5.17 13.34 -16.75
N ASN A 143 -3.88 13.48 -16.46
CA ASN A 143 -2.99 12.36 -16.22
C ASN A 143 -2.59 12.29 -14.74
N LEU A 144 -2.53 11.09 -14.17
CA LEU A 144 -2.05 10.87 -12.82
C LEU A 144 -0.59 10.41 -12.85
N HIS A 145 0.30 11.20 -12.26
CA HIS A 145 1.74 10.96 -12.22
C HIS A 145 2.18 10.44 -10.86
N PHE A 146 3.17 9.54 -10.86
CA PHE A 146 3.70 8.87 -9.67
C PHE A 146 5.18 9.19 -9.49
N ILE A 147 5.52 9.81 -8.37
CA ILE A 147 6.86 10.35 -8.10
C ILE A 147 7.33 9.87 -6.74
N ARG A 148 8.60 9.50 -6.63
CA ARG A 148 9.21 9.08 -5.37
C ARG A 148 10.59 9.66 -5.18
N PHE A 149 11.00 9.78 -3.92
CA PHE A 149 12.36 10.11 -3.53
C PHE A 149 12.65 9.58 -2.12
N PRO A 150 13.92 9.40 -1.72
CA PRO A 150 14.28 8.99 -0.37
C PRO A 150 13.80 9.97 0.70
N THR A 151 13.26 9.49 1.81
CA THR A 151 12.80 10.35 2.92
C THR A 151 13.93 11.21 3.50
N HIS A 152 15.17 10.76 3.44
CA HIS A 152 16.32 11.56 3.89
C HIS A 152 16.56 12.82 3.03
N ASP A 153 16.06 12.86 1.80
CA ASP A 153 16.15 14.02 0.90
C ASP A 153 14.97 14.99 1.03
N LEU A 154 14.05 14.74 1.96
CA LEU A 154 12.91 15.63 2.22
C LEU A 154 13.33 17.09 2.48
N PRO A 155 14.42 17.41 3.22
CA PRO A 155 14.87 18.78 3.36
C PRO A 155 15.19 19.48 2.03
N ALA A 156 15.76 18.76 1.06
CA ALA A 156 16.04 19.29 -0.27
C ALA A 156 14.75 19.53 -1.07
N PHE A 157 13.76 18.65 -0.92
CA PHE A 157 12.42 18.85 -1.48
C PHE A 157 11.75 20.10 -0.89
N LEU A 158 11.79 20.29 0.43
CA LEU A 158 11.20 21.46 1.08
C LEU A 158 11.88 22.77 0.65
N GLN A 159 13.20 22.76 0.53
CA GLN A 159 13.95 23.91 0.00
C GLN A 159 13.55 24.22 -1.45
N MET A 160 13.36 23.19 -2.28
CA MET A 160 12.86 23.35 -3.65
C MET A 160 11.44 23.96 -3.64
N GLY A 161 10.55 23.47 -2.79
CA GLY A 161 9.19 23.98 -2.63
C GLY A 161 9.18 25.46 -2.24
N ARG A 162 10.06 25.87 -1.32
CA ARG A 162 10.24 27.28 -0.94
C ARG A 162 10.72 28.13 -2.12
N ASN A 163 11.77 27.68 -2.81
CA ASN A 163 12.37 28.41 -3.94
C ASN A 163 11.42 28.56 -5.14
N LYS A 164 10.50 27.59 -5.31
CA LYS A 164 9.46 27.61 -6.33
C LYS A 164 8.13 28.21 -5.83
N HIS A 165 8.12 28.77 -4.62
CA HIS A 165 6.96 29.43 -4.01
C HIS A 165 5.70 28.55 -3.95
N PHE A 166 5.83 27.28 -3.55
CA PHE A 166 4.69 26.34 -3.47
C PHE A 166 3.56 26.85 -2.57
N SER A 167 3.89 27.56 -1.48
CA SER A 167 2.90 28.14 -0.56
C SER A 167 1.99 29.18 -1.21
N SER A 168 2.41 29.80 -2.33
CA SER A 168 1.57 30.73 -3.09
C SER A 168 0.42 30.06 -3.86
N LEU A 169 0.47 28.73 -4.02
CA LEU A 169 -0.49 27.97 -4.80
C LEU A 169 -1.48 27.20 -3.94
N HIS A 170 -1.00 26.61 -2.85
CA HIS A 170 -1.83 25.92 -1.89
C HIS A 170 -1.14 25.98 -0.52
N THR A 171 -1.85 26.46 0.51
CA THR A 171 -1.30 26.54 1.87
C THR A 171 -1.34 25.19 2.58
N THR A 172 -2.17 24.26 2.11
CA THR A 172 -2.39 22.95 2.75
C THR A 172 -2.12 21.81 1.79
N LEU A 173 -1.30 20.84 2.20
CA LEU A 173 -0.99 19.61 1.46
C LEU A 173 -1.54 18.41 2.22
N CYS A 174 -2.33 17.55 1.55
CA CYS A 174 -2.76 16.30 2.14
C CYS A 174 -1.58 15.32 2.19
N ALA A 175 -1.23 14.90 3.40
CA ALA A 175 -0.09 14.04 3.64
C ALA A 175 -0.44 12.91 4.62
N THR A 176 0.00 11.71 4.30
CA THR A 176 -0.14 10.52 5.13
C THR A 176 1.23 9.90 5.46
N GLY A 177 1.23 8.79 6.19
CA GLY A 177 2.41 8.10 6.67
C GLY A 177 3.04 8.77 7.89
N GLY A 178 3.86 8.03 8.64
CA GLY A 178 4.48 8.55 9.88
C GLY A 178 5.29 9.85 9.71
N GLY A 179 5.82 10.11 8.51
CA GLY A 179 6.52 11.34 8.18
C GLY A 179 5.65 12.59 8.14
N ALA A 180 4.34 12.46 7.89
CA ALA A 180 3.40 13.59 7.96
C ALA A 180 3.34 14.20 9.37
N TYR A 181 3.52 13.37 10.41
CA TYR A 181 3.64 13.82 11.80
C TYR A 181 5.06 14.29 12.10
N LYS A 182 6.07 13.49 11.74
CA LYS A 182 7.48 13.78 12.07
C LYS A 182 7.97 15.11 11.50
N PHE A 183 7.59 15.42 10.26
CA PHE A 183 8.13 16.56 9.51
C PHE A 183 7.17 17.75 9.43
N GLU A 184 6.04 17.75 10.15
CA GLU A 184 5.05 18.83 10.11
C GLU A 184 5.67 20.23 10.34
N SER A 185 6.56 20.33 11.33
CA SER A 185 7.26 21.59 11.64
C SER A 185 8.17 22.03 10.49
N ASP A 186 8.82 21.09 9.80
CA ASP A 186 9.74 21.40 8.70
C ASP A 186 8.96 21.92 7.49
N PHE A 187 7.80 21.32 7.16
CA PHE A 187 6.92 21.85 6.11
C PHE A 187 6.50 23.30 6.42
N ARG A 188 6.10 23.57 7.67
CA ARG A 188 5.67 24.91 8.09
C ARG A 188 6.80 25.92 8.05
N THR A 189 7.99 25.57 8.53
CA THR A 189 9.12 26.51 8.71
C THR A 189 9.97 26.67 7.46
N MET A 190 10.19 25.59 6.70
CA MET A 190 11.05 25.60 5.52
C MET A 190 10.30 26.02 4.27
N ALA A 191 9.06 25.55 4.08
CA ALA A 191 8.30 25.73 2.84
C ALA A 191 7.03 26.57 2.98
N ASP A 192 6.67 27.01 4.20
CA ASP A 192 5.43 27.74 4.50
C ASP A 192 4.17 26.95 4.07
N LEU A 193 4.22 25.63 4.27
CA LEU A 193 3.14 24.69 3.96
C LEU A 193 2.57 24.08 5.24
N GLN A 194 1.25 23.99 5.31
CA GLN A 194 0.53 23.23 6.33
C GLN A 194 0.27 21.81 5.82
N LEU A 195 0.37 20.83 6.69
CA LEU A 195 -0.01 19.45 6.37
C LEU A 195 -1.41 19.15 6.90
N HIS A 196 -2.31 18.75 6.02
CA HIS A 196 -3.51 18.02 6.41
C HIS A 196 -3.12 16.55 6.58
N LYS A 197 -2.90 16.17 7.84
CA LYS A 197 -2.38 14.84 8.21
C LYS A 197 -3.50 13.81 8.17
N LEU A 198 -3.25 12.70 7.49
CA LEU A 198 -4.18 11.60 7.29
C LEU A 198 -3.60 10.30 7.82
N ASP A 199 -4.47 9.35 8.17
CA ASP A 199 -4.04 8.03 8.59
C ASP A 199 -3.42 7.23 7.42
N GLU A 200 -2.35 6.50 7.69
CA GLU A 200 -1.60 5.74 6.68
C GLU A 200 -2.41 4.60 6.09
N LEU A 201 -3.15 3.89 6.93
CA LEU A 201 -3.87 2.67 6.55
C LEU A 201 -5.19 3.01 5.86
N ASP A 202 -5.87 4.08 6.29
CA ASP A 202 -7.08 4.58 5.66
C ASP A 202 -6.77 5.05 4.22
N CYS A 203 -5.72 5.86 4.05
CA CYS A 203 -5.28 6.29 2.73
C CYS A 203 -4.84 5.11 1.85
N LEU A 204 -4.14 4.13 2.42
CA LEU A 204 -3.73 2.92 1.71
C LEU A 204 -4.93 2.16 1.14
N ILE A 205 -5.95 1.87 1.94
CA ILE A 205 -7.12 1.10 1.50
C ILE A 205 -7.88 1.86 0.42
N ARG A 206 -8.14 3.16 0.64
CA ARG A 206 -8.82 4.00 -0.36
C ARG A 206 -8.06 4.07 -1.67
N GLY A 207 -6.73 4.20 -1.61
CA GLY A 207 -5.89 4.21 -2.80
C GLY A 207 -5.92 2.89 -3.58
N VAL A 208 -5.86 1.74 -2.89
CA VAL A 208 -5.97 0.41 -3.49
C VAL A 208 -7.29 0.27 -4.24
N LEU A 209 -8.41 0.54 -3.56
CA LEU A 209 -9.75 0.40 -4.14
C LEU A 209 -9.97 1.35 -5.31
N TYR A 210 -9.52 2.60 -5.20
CA TYR A 210 -9.66 3.59 -6.25
C TYR A 210 -8.86 3.19 -7.50
N ILE A 211 -7.58 2.86 -7.37
CA ILE A 211 -6.74 2.53 -8.54
C ILE A 211 -7.27 1.29 -9.24
N ASP A 212 -7.65 0.25 -8.50
CA ASP A 212 -8.27 -0.95 -9.10
C ASP A 212 -9.56 -0.61 -9.86
N SER A 213 -10.37 0.33 -9.36
CA SER A 213 -11.63 0.73 -10.02
C SER A 213 -11.45 1.54 -11.31
N VAL A 214 -10.34 2.26 -11.47
CA VAL A 214 -10.11 3.15 -12.63
C VAL A 214 -9.18 2.55 -13.69
N VAL A 215 -8.37 1.57 -13.32
CA VAL A 215 -7.46 0.90 -14.27
C VAL A 215 -8.25 -0.11 -15.10
N SER A 216 -8.15 0.02 -16.43
CA SER A 216 -8.86 -0.83 -17.40
C SER A 216 -8.55 -2.32 -17.24
N SER A 217 -9.56 -3.16 -17.51
CA SER A 217 -9.45 -4.63 -17.52
C SER A 217 -8.40 -5.18 -18.51
N VAL A 218 -8.01 -4.39 -19.51
CA VAL A 218 -6.98 -4.79 -20.51
C VAL A 218 -5.58 -4.83 -19.91
N SER A 219 -5.25 -3.96 -18.95
CA SER A 219 -3.95 -3.95 -18.27
C SER A 219 -3.97 -4.52 -16.85
N SER A 220 -5.17 -4.67 -16.26
CA SER A 220 -5.50 -5.17 -14.91
C SER A 220 -4.53 -4.70 -13.83
N GLU A 221 -5.03 -3.88 -12.90
CA GLU A 221 -4.20 -3.39 -11.80
C GLU A 221 -3.64 -4.54 -10.97
N CYS A 222 -4.49 -5.51 -10.62
CA CYS A 222 -4.13 -6.68 -9.86
C CYS A 222 -3.69 -7.83 -10.77
N TYR A 223 -2.72 -8.63 -10.30
CA TYR A 223 -2.20 -9.80 -10.99
C TYR A 223 -1.71 -10.86 -10.00
N TYR A 224 -1.48 -12.08 -10.49
CA TYR A 224 -0.92 -13.20 -9.74
C TYR A 224 0.06 -14.01 -10.59
N PHE A 225 0.83 -14.90 -9.95
CA PHE A 225 1.64 -15.89 -10.64
C PHE A 225 0.89 -17.22 -10.66
N GLU A 226 0.51 -17.67 -11.86
CA GLU A 226 -0.04 -19.00 -12.11
C GLU A 226 1.09 -20.03 -12.06
N ASN A 227 0.83 -21.18 -11.44
CA ASN A 227 1.81 -22.25 -11.20
C ASN A 227 3.12 -21.77 -10.52
N PRO A 228 3.06 -21.06 -9.38
CA PRO A 228 4.26 -20.48 -8.78
C PRO A 228 5.24 -21.52 -8.24
N THR A 229 4.80 -22.78 -8.07
CA THR A 229 5.59 -23.93 -7.62
C THR A 229 6.33 -24.65 -8.75
N ASP A 230 6.03 -24.33 -10.01
CA ASP A 230 6.70 -24.86 -11.20
C ASP A 230 7.44 -23.72 -11.93
N PRO A 231 8.78 -23.62 -11.79
CA PRO A 231 9.55 -22.53 -12.40
C PRO A 231 9.40 -22.42 -13.92
N ASP A 232 9.17 -23.53 -14.63
CA ASP A 232 9.07 -23.56 -16.10
C ASP A 232 7.70 -23.08 -16.59
N HIS A 233 6.67 -23.17 -15.75
CA HIS A 233 5.30 -22.77 -16.07
C HIS A 233 4.80 -21.58 -15.23
N CYS A 234 5.66 -20.97 -14.44
CA CYS A 234 5.37 -19.82 -13.59
C CYS A 234 5.15 -18.55 -14.43
N VAL A 235 3.89 -18.20 -14.68
CA VAL A 235 3.50 -17.09 -15.56
C VAL A 235 2.64 -16.06 -14.84
N GLN A 236 2.88 -14.78 -15.14
CA GLN A 236 2.06 -13.69 -14.62
C GLN A 236 0.71 -13.64 -15.35
N ARG A 237 -0.38 -13.53 -14.60
CA ARG A 237 -1.76 -13.44 -15.12
C ARG A 237 -2.50 -12.25 -14.49
N PRO A 238 -3.35 -11.54 -15.26
CA PRO A 238 -4.23 -10.53 -14.68
C PRO A 238 -5.21 -11.16 -13.69
N TYR A 239 -5.60 -10.39 -12.67
CA TYR A 239 -6.62 -10.75 -11.69
C TYR A 239 -7.57 -9.58 -11.50
N THR A 240 -8.86 -9.80 -11.71
CA THR A 240 -9.88 -8.77 -11.48
C THR A 240 -10.37 -8.87 -10.05
N LEU A 241 -10.23 -7.80 -9.26
CA LEU A 241 -10.73 -7.73 -7.88
C LEU A 241 -12.24 -7.43 -7.84
N GLU A 242 -13.04 -8.18 -8.60
CA GLU A 242 -14.51 -8.11 -8.50
C GLU A 242 -14.96 -8.53 -7.10
N ASN A 243 -15.65 -7.64 -6.39
CA ASN A 243 -16.00 -7.82 -4.97
C ASN A 243 -14.78 -8.20 -4.12
N PRO A 244 -13.87 -7.23 -3.85
CA PRO A 244 -12.56 -7.51 -3.27
C PRO A 244 -12.62 -8.12 -1.85
N TYR A 245 -13.78 -8.09 -1.19
CA TYR A 245 -13.92 -8.44 0.23
C TYR A 245 -14.36 -9.90 0.46
N PRO A 246 -13.86 -10.58 1.51
CA PRO A 246 -12.73 -10.15 2.33
C PRO A 246 -11.40 -10.34 1.60
N LEU A 247 -10.42 -9.48 1.90
CA LEU A 247 -9.02 -9.66 1.51
C LEU A 247 -8.09 -9.35 2.67
N LEU A 248 -6.90 -9.94 2.62
CA LEU A 248 -5.79 -9.62 3.52
C LEU A 248 -4.84 -8.71 2.75
N LEU A 249 -4.68 -7.47 3.22
CA LEU A 249 -3.76 -6.51 2.63
C LEU A 249 -2.46 -6.48 3.42
N VAL A 250 -1.35 -6.80 2.75
CA VAL A 250 -0.01 -6.87 3.35
C VAL A 250 0.85 -5.76 2.77
N ASN A 251 1.00 -4.67 3.53
CA ASN A 251 1.80 -3.52 3.11
C ASN A 251 3.24 -3.68 3.58
N ILE A 252 4.15 -3.96 2.64
CA ILE A 252 5.59 -4.17 2.88
C ILE A 252 6.35 -2.88 2.57
N GLY A 253 6.46 -2.02 3.59
CA GLY A 253 7.26 -0.80 3.58
C GLY A 253 8.61 -0.99 4.30
N SER A 254 9.00 0.00 5.12
CA SER A 254 10.17 -0.13 6.00
C SER A 254 9.98 -1.28 7.00
N GLY A 255 8.81 -1.36 7.62
CA GLY A 255 8.28 -2.55 8.30
C GLY A 255 7.13 -3.17 7.51
N VAL A 256 6.29 -3.97 8.14
CA VAL A 256 5.11 -4.59 7.52
C VAL A 256 3.86 -4.40 8.37
N SER A 257 2.78 -3.99 7.74
CA SER A 257 1.43 -3.96 8.34
C SER A 257 0.52 -4.94 7.59
N ILE A 258 -0.22 -5.75 8.34
CA ILE A 258 -1.16 -6.75 7.81
C ILE A 258 -2.57 -6.36 8.24
N LEU A 259 -3.45 -6.16 7.27
CA LEU A 259 -4.83 -5.74 7.48
C LEU A 259 -5.80 -6.80 6.98
N ALA A 260 -6.85 -7.07 7.75
CA ALA A 260 -8.02 -7.78 7.26
C ALA A 260 -9.05 -6.72 6.84
N VAL A 261 -9.46 -6.76 5.57
CA VAL A 261 -10.37 -5.80 4.96
C VAL A 261 -11.68 -6.52 4.62
N TYR A 262 -12.75 -6.19 5.33
CA TYR A 262 -14.07 -6.81 5.20
C TYR A 262 -15.06 -5.97 4.38
N SER A 263 -14.85 -4.65 4.33
CA SER A 263 -15.50 -3.72 3.40
C SER A 263 -14.66 -2.45 3.29
N GLU A 264 -15.08 -1.50 2.45
CA GLU A 264 -14.43 -0.20 2.26
C GLU A 264 -14.18 0.55 3.58
N ASN A 265 -15.13 0.45 4.52
CA ASN A 265 -15.09 1.15 5.80
C ASN A 265 -15.00 0.19 7.01
N ASN A 266 -14.76 -1.10 6.77
CA ASN A 266 -14.61 -2.09 7.82
C ASN A 266 -13.34 -2.91 7.60
N TYR A 267 -12.31 -2.53 8.33
CA TYR A 267 -11.02 -3.21 8.32
C TYR A 267 -10.36 -3.08 9.68
N LYS A 268 -9.40 -3.97 9.94
CA LYS A 268 -8.58 -3.92 11.14
C LYS A 268 -7.14 -4.26 10.80
N ARG A 269 -6.21 -3.61 11.49
CA ARG A 269 -4.80 -4.03 11.48
C ARG A 269 -4.67 -5.27 12.37
N VAL A 270 -4.54 -6.44 11.74
CA VAL A 270 -4.42 -7.74 12.42
C VAL A 270 -3.12 -7.80 13.21
N THR A 271 -2.01 -7.48 12.55
CA THR A 271 -0.67 -7.48 13.15
C THR A 271 0.32 -6.75 12.24
N GLY A 272 1.61 -6.84 12.57
CA GLY A 272 2.70 -6.47 11.68
C GLY A 272 4.02 -7.12 12.12
N THR A 273 5.06 -6.89 11.33
CA THR A 273 6.44 -7.27 11.68
C THR A 273 7.38 -6.12 11.41
N SER A 274 8.39 -5.94 12.26
CA SER A 274 9.49 -4.99 12.01
C SER A 274 10.47 -5.48 10.96
N LEU A 275 10.42 -6.77 10.60
CA LEU A 275 11.24 -7.41 9.56
C LEU A 275 10.65 -7.15 8.17
N GLY A 276 10.81 -5.91 7.69
CA GLY A 276 10.31 -5.47 6.38
C GLY A 276 11.42 -5.10 5.40
N GLY A 277 11.08 -4.27 4.41
CA GLY A 277 12.04 -3.80 3.40
C GLY A 277 13.17 -2.95 3.99
N GLY A 278 12.94 -2.28 5.11
CA GLY A 278 13.98 -1.55 5.84
C GLY A 278 15.01 -2.47 6.47
N THR A 279 14.59 -3.63 6.98
CA THR A 279 15.50 -4.66 7.48
C THR A 279 16.31 -5.28 6.36
N PHE A 280 15.67 -5.61 5.23
CA PHE A 280 16.39 -6.10 4.04
C PHE A 280 17.47 -5.11 3.60
N LEU A 281 17.10 -3.85 3.34
CA LEU A 281 18.04 -2.84 2.87
C LEU A 281 19.16 -2.58 3.90
N GLY A 282 18.80 -2.40 5.17
CA GLY A 282 19.78 -2.13 6.23
C GLY A 282 20.79 -3.26 6.41
N LEU A 283 20.35 -4.51 6.41
CA LEU A 283 21.26 -5.66 6.50
C LEU A 283 22.11 -5.81 5.22
N CYS A 284 21.54 -5.62 4.03
CA CYS A 284 22.32 -5.62 2.80
C CYS A 284 23.41 -4.54 2.81
N CYS A 285 23.10 -3.31 3.25
CA CYS A 285 24.11 -2.26 3.38
C CYS A 285 25.26 -2.69 4.31
N LEU A 286 24.94 -3.28 5.47
CA LEU A 286 25.94 -3.72 6.44
C LEU A 286 26.78 -4.90 5.93
N LEU A 287 26.16 -5.87 5.28
CA LEU A 287 26.78 -7.15 4.90
C LEU A 287 27.53 -7.07 3.56
N THR A 288 27.11 -6.18 2.67
CA THR A 288 27.60 -6.13 1.29
C THR A 288 28.26 -4.79 0.94
N GLY A 289 27.91 -3.71 1.65
CA GLY A 289 28.33 -2.36 1.33
C GLY A 289 27.51 -1.68 0.24
N CYS A 290 26.41 -2.28 -0.23
CA CYS A 290 25.50 -1.60 -1.15
C CYS A 290 24.91 -0.33 -0.52
N SER A 291 24.57 0.66 -1.35
CA SER A 291 24.04 1.96 -0.89
C SER A 291 22.61 2.22 -1.32
N THR A 292 22.07 1.44 -2.27
CA THR A 292 20.72 1.61 -2.80
C THR A 292 19.91 0.32 -2.77
N PHE A 293 18.59 0.46 -2.80
CA PHE A 293 17.68 -0.69 -2.85
C PHE A 293 17.84 -1.48 -4.15
N GLU A 294 18.00 -0.77 -5.27
CA GLU A 294 18.24 -1.34 -6.59
C GLU A 294 19.54 -2.16 -6.64
N GLU A 295 20.63 -1.63 -6.09
CA GLU A 295 21.91 -2.35 -5.99
C GLU A 295 21.78 -3.61 -5.12
N ALA A 296 21.08 -3.52 -3.98
CA ALA A 296 20.83 -4.68 -3.12
C ALA A 296 20.04 -5.79 -3.85
N LEU A 297 19.05 -5.42 -4.67
CA LEU A 297 18.29 -6.38 -5.48
C LEU A 297 19.13 -6.95 -6.63
N GLU A 298 19.97 -6.15 -7.26
CA GLU A 298 20.89 -6.60 -8.31
C GLU A 298 21.85 -7.65 -7.74
N MET A 299 22.49 -7.38 -6.60
CA MET A 299 23.33 -8.35 -5.89
C MET A 299 22.55 -9.63 -5.54
N ALA A 300 21.33 -9.48 -4.99
CA ALA A 300 20.49 -10.62 -4.65
C ALA A 300 20.03 -11.43 -5.88
N SER A 301 20.01 -10.85 -7.08
CA SER A 301 19.67 -11.59 -8.30
C SER A 301 20.77 -12.55 -8.75
N GLN A 302 22.02 -12.28 -8.34
CA GLN A 302 23.22 -13.02 -8.75
C GLN A 302 23.69 -14.04 -7.69
N GLY A 303 23.20 -13.94 -6.45
CA GLY A 303 23.62 -14.77 -5.33
C GLY A 303 22.86 -16.08 -5.16
N GLU A 304 23.43 -16.99 -4.37
CA GLU A 304 22.82 -18.25 -4.01
C GLU A 304 22.66 -18.37 -2.47
N SER A 305 21.42 -18.31 -1.98
CA SER A 305 21.16 -18.30 -0.53
C SER A 305 21.56 -19.60 0.17
N THR A 306 21.56 -20.74 -0.53
CA THR A 306 21.91 -22.06 0.04
C THR A 306 23.37 -22.15 0.51
N ARG A 307 24.23 -21.24 0.04
CA ARG A 307 25.63 -21.11 0.52
C ARG A 307 25.70 -20.48 1.92
N VAL A 308 24.68 -19.69 2.28
CA VAL A 308 24.57 -18.92 3.53
C VAL A 308 23.62 -19.57 4.54
N ASP A 309 22.49 -20.06 4.04
CA ASP A 309 21.43 -20.69 4.82
C ASP A 309 21.75 -22.16 5.11
N LYS A 310 21.29 -22.65 6.26
CA LYS A 310 21.31 -24.08 6.59
C LYS A 310 19.96 -24.69 6.25
N LEU A 311 19.97 -25.70 5.41
CA LEU A 311 18.78 -26.38 4.90
C LEU A 311 18.43 -27.61 5.73
N VAL A 312 17.22 -28.14 5.57
CA VAL A 312 16.77 -29.37 6.25
C VAL A 312 17.73 -30.54 5.93
N ARG A 313 18.16 -30.69 4.68
CA ARG A 313 19.10 -31.74 4.28
C ARG A 313 20.48 -31.62 4.94
N ASP A 314 20.90 -30.41 5.33
CA ASP A 314 22.19 -30.21 6.00
C ASP A 314 22.16 -30.71 7.46
N ILE A 315 20.96 -30.94 8.00
CA ILE A 315 20.73 -31.46 9.36
C ILE A 315 20.32 -32.93 9.32
N TYR A 316 19.38 -33.30 8.44
CA TYR A 316 18.77 -34.63 8.38
C TYR A 316 19.37 -35.56 7.32
N GLY A 317 20.24 -35.05 6.44
CA GLY A 317 20.76 -35.81 5.29
C GLY A 317 19.76 -36.03 4.15
N GLY A 318 18.56 -35.44 4.23
CA GLY A 318 17.46 -35.60 3.29
C GLY A 318 16.23 -34.83 3.76
N ASP A 319 15.04 -35.34 3.45
CA ASP A 319 13.77 -34.79 3.92
C ASP A 319 13.54 -35.14 5.41
N TYR A 320 12.82 -34.28 6.13
CA TYR A 320 12.25 -34.64 7.42
C TYR A 320 10.81 -35.12 7.23
N GLU A 321 10.70 -36.40 6.87
CA GLU A 321 9.45 -37.05 6.41
C GLU A 321 8.29 -36.94 7.40
N ARG A 322 8.55 -37.11 8.71
CA ARG A 322 7.50 -37.14 9.75
C ARG A 322 6.59 -35.92 9.72
N PHE A 323 7.13 -34.75 9.38
CA PHE A 323 6.38 -33.49 9.30
C PHE A 323 6.32 -32.91 7.89
N GLY A 324 6.74 -33.67 6.88
CA GLY A 324 6.72 -33.26 5.48
C GLY A 324 7.56 -32.02 5.19
N LEU A 325 8.70 -31.86 5.85
CA LEU A 325 9.64 -30.77 5.55
C LEU A 325 10.66 -31.25 4.52
N PRO A 326 10.65 -30.69 3.29
CA PRO A 326 11.54 -31.16 2.25
C PRO A 326 12.99 -30.71 2.51
N GLY A 327 13.96 -31.49 2.04
CA GLY A 327 15.39 -31.28 2.28
C GLY A 327 15.92 -29.96 1.73
N TRP A 328 15.26 -29.37 0.73
CA TRP A 328 15.60 -28.05 0.19
C TRP A 328 15.08 -26.88 1.03
N ALA A 329 14.15 -27.10 1.96
CA ALA A 329 13.62 -26.03 2.79
C ALA A 329 14.71 -25.46 3.71
N VAL A 330 14.67 -24.15 3.94
CA VAL A 330 15.54 -23.48 4.90
C VAL A 330 15.15 -23.90 6.31
N ALA A 331 16.07 -24.53 7.04
CA ALA A 331 15.88 -24.88 8.45
C ALA A 331 16.36 -23.74 9.37
N SER A 332 17.44 -23.06 8.99
CA SER A 332 18.00 -21.93 9.73
C SER A 332 18.63 -20.93 8.77
N SER A 333 17.95 -19.79 8.59
CA SER A 333 18.46 -18.64 7.84
C SER A 333 19.82 -18.18 8.39
N PHE A 334 20.79 -17.95 7.52
CA PHE A 334 22.19 -17.65 7.87
C PHE A 334 22.89 -18.71 8.75
N GLY A 335 22.30 -19.90 8.90
CA GLY A 335 22.77 -20.93 9.83
C GLY A 335 24.15 -21.52 9.52
N ASN A 336 24.64 -21.37 8.28
CA ASN A 336 25.99 -21.80 7.90
C ASN A 336 27.06 -20.75 8.26
N MET A 337 26.68 -19.50 8.54
CA MET A 337 27.60 -18.40 8.85
C MET A 337 28.25 -18.52 10.23
N MET A 338 27.88 -19.52 11.05
CA MET A 338 28.62 -19.85 12.27
C MET A 338 30.01 -20.45 11.97
N SER A 339 30.16 -21.14 10.83
CA SER A 339 31.45 -21.69 10.39
C SER A 339 32.32 -20.61 9.78
N LYS A 340 33.56 -20.49 10.25
CA LYS A 340 34.54 -19.55 9.69
C LYS A 340 34.84 -19.86 8.22
N GLU A 341 35.07 -21.14 7.91
CA GLU A 341 35.32 -21.59 6.53
C GLU A 341 34.19 -21.19 5.58
N LYS A 342 32.92 -21.36 6.00
CA LYS A 342 31.77 -20.95 5.21
C LYS A 342 31.74 -19.44 5.02
N ARG A 343 31.96 -18.65 6.08
CA ARG A 343 32.05 -17.18 6.00
C ARG A 343 33.13 -16.71 5.03
N ASP A 344 34.29 -17.37 5.02
CA ASP A 344 35.41 -17.02 4.15
C ASP A 344 35.13 -17.37 2.66
N SER A 345 34.11 -18.19 2.39
CA SER A 345 33.77 -18.70 1.04
C SER A 345 32.54 -18.06 0.38
N VAL A 346 31.70 -17.33 1.13
CA VAL A 346 30.48 -16.72 0.58
C VAL A 346 30.76 -15.39 -0.09
N SER A 347 30.00 -15.08 -1.14
CA SER A 347 30.07 -13.77 -1.80
C SER A 347 29.12 -12.77 -1.15
N LYS A 348 29.24 -11.50 -1.54
CA LYS A 348 28.30 -10.46 -1.09
C LYS A 348 26.91 -10.67 -1.69
N GLU A 349 26.87 -11.14 -2.93
CA GLU A 349 25.65 -11.49 -3.66
C GLU A 349 24.91 -12.62 -2.93
N ASP A 350 25.62 -13.65 -2.45
CA ASP A 350 25.04 -14.73 -1.63
C ASP A 350 24.37 -14.17 -0.36
N LEU A 351 25.04 -13.24 0.34
CA LEU A 351 24.50 -12.59 1.54
C LEU A 351 23.27 -11.72 1.22
N ALA A 352 23.29 -10.97 0.11
CA ALA A 352 22.14 -10.22 -0.36
C ALA A 352 20.94 -11.13 -0.67
N ARG A 353 21.20 -12.25 -1.38
CA ARG A 353 20.19 -13.27 -1.68
C ARG A 353 19.60 -13.88 -0.41
N ALA A 354 20.44 -14.29 0.53
CA ALA A 354 20.00 -14.90 1.79
C ALA A 354 19.17 -13.92 2.64
N THR A 355 19.56 -12.64 2.66
CA THR A 355 18.79 -11.58 3.31
C THR A 355 17.40 -11.45 2.67
N LEU A 356 17.34 -11.39 1.33
CA LEU A 356 16.09 -11.27 0.58
C LEU A 356 15.16 -12.45 0.83
N VAL A 357 15.69 -13.68 0.74
CA VAL A 357 14.94 -14.93 0.98
C VAL A 357 14.42 -14.98 2.42
N THR A 358 15.27 -14.65 3.41
CA THR A 358 14.90 -14.69 4.83
C THR A 358 13.76 -13.73 5.16
N ILE A 359 13.87 -12.47 4.73
CA ILE A 359 12.84 -11.46 4.98
C ILE A 359 11.53 -11.84 4.25
N THR A 360 11.63 -12.23 2.98
CA THR A 360 10.45 -12.58 2.18
C THR A 360 9.70 -13.80 2.73
N ASN A 361 10.42 -14.88 3.07
CA ASN A 361 9.81 -16.08 3.64
C ASN A 361 9.22 -15.83 5.03
N ASN A 362 9.84 -14.97 5.85
CA ASN A 362 9.27 -14.58 7.14
C ASN A 362 7.94 -13.84 6.97
N ILE A 363 7.88 -12.87 6.05
CA ILE A 363 6.65 -12.14 5.69
C ILE A 363 5.59 -13.12 5.19
N GLY A 364 5.95 -14.04 4.28
CA GLY A 364 5.04 -15.06 3.77
C GLY A 364 4.48 -15.95 4.87
N SER A 365 5.33 -16.42 5.79
CA SER A 365 4.92 -17.28 6.90
C SER A 365 3.92 -16.58 7.84
N ILE A 366 4.22 -15.34 8.26
CA ILE A 366 3.32 -14.54 9.11
C ILE A 366 1.99 -14.29 8.40
N THR A 367 2.06 -13.91 7.13
CA THR A 367 0.89 -13.65 6.30
C THR A 367 -0.01 -14.88 6.20
N ARG A 368 0.56 -16.07 5.95
CA ARG A 368 -0.19 -17.33 5.92
C ARG A 368 -0.91 -17.59 7.24
N MET A 369 -0.25 -17.38 8.38
CA MET A 369 -0.88 -17.56 9.70
C MET A 369 -2.04 -16.57 9.90
N CYS A 370 -1.87 -15.31 9.51
CA CYS A 370 -2.95 -14.32 9.58
C CYS A 370 -4.12 -14.68 8.67
N ALA A 371 -3.85 -15.08 7.42
CA ALA A 371 -4.86 -15.47 6.45
C ALA A 371 -5.71 -16.65 6.96
N LEU A 372 -5.05 -17.69 7.50
CA LEU A 372 -5.74 -18.85 8.10
C LEU A 372 -6.56 -18.47 9.32
N ASN A 373 -6.03 -17.63 10.22
CA ASN A 373 -6.75 -17.21 11.43
C ASN A 373 -7.96 -16.33 11.13
N GLU A 374 -7.88 -15.50 10.10
CA GLU A 374 -8.96 -14.61 9.66
C GLU A 374 -9.93 -15.29 8.67
N ASN A 375 -9.63 -16.53 8.22
CA ASN A 375 -10.36 -17.26 7.18
C ASN A 375 -10.45 -16.47 5.85
N ILE A 376 -9.33 -15.92 5.40
CA ILE A 376 -9.24 -15.12 4.17
C ILE A 376 -8.27 -15.78 3.19
N GLU A 377 -8.74 -16.09 1.99
CA GLU A 377 -7.95 -16.80 0.96
C GLU A 377 -7.17 -15.85 0.03
N ARG A 378 -7.66 -14.62 -0.14
CA ARG A 378 -7.06 -13.61 -1.04
C ARG A 378 -6.10 -12.73 -0.25
N VAL A 379 -4.82 -12.80 -0.61
CA VAL A 379 -3.75 -12.03 0.03
C VAL A 379 -3.15 -11.08 -0.99
N VAL A 380 -3.39 -9.78 -0.82
CA VAL A 380 -2.82 -8.73 -1.67
C VAL A 380 -1.56 -8.18 -1.01
N PHE A 381 -0.41 -8.38 -1.65
CA PHE A 381 0.86 -7.80 -1.22
C PHE A 381 1.10 -6.48 -1.96
N VAL A 382 1.43 -5.44 -1.21
CA VAL A 382 1.75 -4.09 -1.72
C VAL A 382 2.98 -3.54 -1.00
N GLY A 383 3.42 -2.35 -1.38
CA GLY A 383 4.55 -1.65 -0.80
C GLY A 383 5.82 -1.73 -1.63
N ASN A 384 6.67 -0.71 -1.53
CA ASN A 384 7.86 -0.54 -2.38
C ASN A 384 8.95 -1.60 -2.19
N PHE A 385 8.86 -2.50 -1.19
CA PHE A 385 9.73 -3.66 -1.13
C PHE A 385 9.59 -4.57 -2.36
N LEU A 386 8.40 -4.58 -2.99
CA LEU A 386 8.13 -5.40 -4.16
C LEU A 386 8.50 -4.70 -5.48
N ARG A 387 8.86 -3.42 -5.43
CA ARG A 387 9.24 -2.64 -6.62
C ARG A 387 10.41 -3.30 -7.31
N VAL A 388 10.23 -3.62 -8.60
CA VAL A 388 11.20 -4.32 -9.45
C VAL A 388 11.76 -5.62 -8.83
N ASN A 389 11.05 -6.21 -7.87
CA ASN A 389 11.50 -7.34 -7.06
C ASN A 389 10.66 -8.58 -7.35
N THR A 390 10.67 -9.00 -8.62
CA THR A 390 9.96 -10.21 -9.09
C THR A 390 10.41 -11.46 -8.35
N LEU A 391 11.65 -11.49 -7.84
CA LEU A 391 12.12 -12.60 -7.03
C LEU A 391 11.27 -12.76 -5.76
N SER A 392 11.07 -11.69 -5.00
CA SER A 392 10.29 -11.75 -3.77
C SER A 392 8.82 -12.01 -4.05
N MET A 393 8.28 -11.45 -5.13
CA MET A 393 6.90 -11.74 -5.54
C MET A 393 6.70 -13.23 -5.88
N LYS A 394 7.61 -13.83 -6.64
CA LYS A 394 7.56 -15.28 -6.93
C LYS A 394 7.74 -16.13 -5.66
N LEU A 395 8.62 -15.73 -4.75
CA LEU A 395 8.80 -16.42 -3.45
C LEU A 395 7.54 -16.33 -2.57
N LEU A 396 6.87 -15.17 -2.52
CA LEU A 396 5.61 -15.02 -1.79
C LEU A 396 4.50 -15.85 -2.43
N ALA A 397 4.39 -15.85 -3.76
CA ALA A 397 3.42 -16.67 -4.48
C ALA A 397 3.66 -18.18 -4.25
N TYR A 398 4.90 -18.61 -4.35
CA TYR A 398 5.31 -19.97 -4.02
C TYR A 398 4.94 -20.33 -2.58
N ALA A 399 5.29 -19.46 -1.62
CA ALA A 399 5.06 -19.72 -0.20
C ALA A 399 3.56 -19.78 0.14
N MET A 400 2.74 -18.91 -0.46
CA MET A 400 1.29 -18.94 -0.25
C MET A 400 0.71 -20.23 -0.81
N ASP A 401 1.08 -20.63 -2.02
CA ASP A 401 0.57 -21.84 -2.67
C ASP A 401 1.05 -23.12 -1.96
N TYR A 402 2.36 -23.31 -1.84
CA TYR A 402 2.97 -24.53 -1.31
C TYR A 402 2.55 -24.82 0.14
N TRP A 403 2.68 -23.83 1.04
CA TRP A 403 2.43 -24.03 2.47
C TRP A 403 0.95 -24.02 2.86
N SER A 404 0.06 -23.59 1.94
CA SER A 404 -1.39 -23.68 2.13
C SER A 404 -2.03 -24.82 1.34
N LYS A 405 -1.24 -25.58 0.56
CA LYS A 405 -1.76 -26.60 -0.37
C LYS A 405 -2.75 -26.02 -1.39
N GLY A 406 -2.43 -24.83 -1.92
CA GLY A 406 -3.22 -24.12 -2.93
C GLY A 406 -4.45 -23.37 -2.40
N GLN A 407 -4.67 -23.29 -1.08
CA GLN A 407 -5.81 -22.57 -0.51
C GLN A 407 -5.65 -21.04 -0.55
N LEU A 408 -4.42 -20.54 -0.37
CA LEU A 408 -4.13 -19.11 -0.36
C LEU A 408 -3.58 -18.66 -1.71
N LYS A 409 -4.12 -17.53 -2.20
CA LYS A 409 -3.65 -16.89 -3.43
C LYS A 409 -2.92 -15.59 -3.11
N ALA A 410 -1.65 -15.52 -3.53
CA ALA A 410 -0.88 -14.28 -3.53
C ALA A 410 -1.26 -13.42 -4.73
N LEU A 411 -1.70 -12.20 -4.45
CA LEU A 411 -2.07 -11.16 -5.40
C LEU A 411 -1.09 -9.99 -5.25
N PHE A 412 -0.81 -9.31 -6.36
CA PHE A 412 0.10 -8.18 -6.45
C PHE A 412 -0.57 -7.06 -7.24
N MET A 413 -0.07 -5.83 -7.14
CA MET A 413 -0.62 -4.67 -7.83
C MET A 413 0.46 -3.85 -8.50
N ARG A 414 0.18 -3.21 -9.63
CA ARG A 414 1.17 -2.47 -10.42
C ARG A 414 1.62 -1.19 -9.72
N HIS A 415 0.73 -0.52 -9.00
CA HIS A 415 0.98 0.72 -8.27
C HIS A 415 1.30 0.49 -6.79
N GLU A 416 1.81 -0.70 -6.45
CA GLU A 416 2.07 -1.20 -5.08
C GLU A 416 2.68 -0.19 -4.10
N GLY A 417 3.51 0.74 -4.57
CA GLY A 417 4.18 1.72 -3.74
C GLY A 417 3.40 3.01 -3.44
N TYR A 418 2.28 3.26 -4.13
CA TYR A 418 1.72 4.60 -4.26
C TYR A 418 0.31 4.80 -3.67
N PHE A 419 -0.35 3.74 -3.24
CA PHE A 419 -1.73 3.80 -2.78
C PHE A 419 -1.98 4.78 -1.62
N GLY A 420 -1.07 4.88 -0.65
CA GLY A 420 -1.18 5.88 0.43
C GLY A 420 -1.21 7.33 -0.11
N ALA A 421 -0.35 7.64 -1.09
CA ALA A 421 -0.32 8.96 -1.71
C ALA A 421 -1.57 9.22 -2.58
N VAL A 422 -2.11 8.19 -3.24
CA VAL A 422 -3.40 8.28 -3.95
C VAL A 422 -4.53 8.55 -2.96
N GLY A 423 -4.62 7.81 -1.86
CA GLY A 423 -5.64 8.03 -0.83
C GLY A 423 -5.58 9.44 -0.24
N ALA A 424 -4.38 9.98 -0.02
CA ALA A 424 -4.20 11.36 0.42
C ALA A 424 -4.68 12.39 -0.62
N LEU A 425 -4.47 12.13 -1.91
CA LEU A 425 -5.00 12.96 -2.99
C LEU A 425 -6.54 12.90 -3.02
N LEU A 426 -7.13 11.72 -2.81
CA LEU A 426 -8.59 11.57 -2.82
C LEU A 426 -9.25 12.34 -1.68
N GLU A 427 -8.62 12.41 -0.51
CA GLU A 427 -9.13 13.20 0.62
C GLU A 427 -9.19 14.70 0.33
N LEU A 428 -8.20 15.23 -0.40
CA LEU A 428 -8.21 16.63 -0.84
C LEU A 428 -9.47 16.94 -1.67
N LEU A 429 -9.92 15.96 -2.46
CA LEU A 429 -10.99 16.10 -3.44
C LEU A 429 -12.37 15.75 -2.87
N HIS A 430 -12.40 14.84 -1.91
CA HIS A 430 -13.59 14.37 -1.20
C HIS A 430 -13.28 14.26 0.30
N PRO A 431 -13.31 15.39 1.04
CA PRO A 431 -13.07 15.36 2.48
C PRO A 431 -14.13 14.49 3.17
N SER A 432 -13.67 13.60 4.06
CA SER A 432 -14.47 12.64 4.82
C SER A 432 -15.39 13.30 5.84
#